data_AF-A0A2S9FAA1-F1
#
_entry.id   AF-A0A2S9FAA1-F1
#
_cell.length_a   1.000
_cell.length_b   1.000
_cell.length_c   1.000
_cell.angle_alpha   90.00
_cell.angle_beta   90.00
_cell.angle_gamma   90.00
#
_symmetry.space_group_name_H-M   'P 1'
#
loop_
_entity.id
_entity.type
_entity.pdbx_description
1 polymer ?
#
loop_
_entity_poly.entity_id
_entity_poly.type
_entity_poly.pdbx_seq_one_letter_code
_entity_poly.pdbx_strand_id
1 'polypeptide(L)'
;MSTLLAPTPGQTIGPFYGYALPYDRGHELVPPQSPNAIQLHGAVTDGHGEPVRDVMLEIWQADADGTVPRSGGSLHRDGWTFTGWGRAATDDDGHYSFSTVEPGPVAPGGAAFIMVTAFGRGLLNRLFTRAYVPGPALEDDPLL
;
A
#
# COMPACT_ATOMS: atom_id res chain seq x y z
N MET A 1 15.53 -33.28 -8.31
CA MET A 1 14.71 -32.81 -7.18
C MET A 1 15.28 -31.46 -6.73
N SER A 2 14.47 -30.40 -6.74
CA SER A 2 14.90 -29.10 -6.22
C SER A 2 14.82 -29.15 -4.69
N THR A 3 15.91 -28.82 -3.99
CA THR A 3 15.91 -28.71 -2.53
C THR A 3 15.02 -27.53 -2.14
N LEU A 4 13.98 -27.80 -1.35
CA LEU A 4 13.17 -26.76 -0.73
C LEU A 4 14.01 -26.06 0.35
N LEU A 5 14.32 -24.79 0.14
CA LEU A 5 15.02 -23.94 1.11
C LEU A 5 14.00 -23.23 2.01
N ALA A 6 14.37 -23.02 3.27
CA ALA A 6 13.57 -22.20 4.19
C ALA A 6 13.64 -20.72 3.76
N PRO A 7 12.52 -19.96 3.80
CA PRO A 7 12.55 -18.51 3.58
C PRO A 7 13.43 -17.82 4.62
N THR A 8 14.16 -16.78 4.20
CA THR A 8 14.89 -15.90 5.13
C THR A 8 13.91 -15.32 6.16
N PRO A 9 14.21 -15.40 7.47
CA PRO A 9 13.34 -14.85 8.49
C PRO A 9 13.19 -13.34 8.31
N GLY A 10 11.95 -12.85 8.48
CA GLY A 10 11.68 -11.41 8.51
C GLY A 10 12.38 -10.72 9.67
N GLN A 11 12.67 -9.44 9.49
CA GLN A 11 13.19 -8.55 10.53
C GLN A 11 12.50 -7.19 10.40
N THR A 12 12.51 -6.43 11.48
CA THR A 12 12.04 -5.04 11.47
C THR A 12 12.89 -4.19 10.53
N ILE A 13 12.26 -3.19 9.89
CA ILE A 13 12.99 -2.15 9.14
C ILE A 13 13.70 -1.16 10.07
N GLY A 14 13.38 -1.18 11.37
CA GLY A 14 13.88 -0.23 12.36
C GLY A 14 13.43 1.21 12.10
N PRO A 15 13.84 2.16 12.94
CA PRO A 15 13.40 3.55 12.82
C PRO A 15 14.15 4.37 11.76
N PHE A 16 15.17 3.80 11.10
CA PHE A 16 16.13 4.55 10.28
C PHE A 16 16.07 4.24 8.78
N TYR A 17 14.93 3.80 8.25
CA TYR A 17 14.78 3.51 6.82
C TYR A 17 14.78 4.75 5.92
N GLY A 18 14.61 5.95 6.50
CA GLY A 18 14.30 7.20 5.78
C GLY A 18 15.33 7.65 4.74
N TYR A 19 16.58 7.18 4.82
CA TYR A 19 17.62 7.49 3.83
C TYR A 19 17.72 6.46 2.69
N ALA A 20 17.10 5.28 2.85
CA ALA A 20 17.31 4.14 1.96
C ALA A 20 16.07 3.74 1.16
N LEU A 21 14.89 3.84 1.76
CA LEU A 21 13.65 3.30 1.20
C LEU A 21 12.74 4.35 0.54
N PRO A 22 12.66 5.60 1.01
CA PRO A 22 11.93 6.63 0.27
C PRO A 22 12.54 6.87 -1.12
N TYR A 23 11.68 7.17 -2.07
CA TYR A 23 12.06 7.54 -3.43
C TYR A 23 11.11 8.63 -3.94
N ASP A 24 11.53 9.31 -5.01
CA ASP A 24 10.80 10.47 -5.53
C ASP A 24 9.34 10.12 -5.84
N ARG A 25 8.42 10.92 -5.28
CA ARG A 25 6.96 10.79 -5.45
C ARG A 25 6.41 9.38 -5.19
N GLY A 26 7.01 8.63 -4.26
CA GLY A 26 6.62 7.24 -4.02
C GLY A 26 5.17 7.02 -3.57
N HIS A 27 4.56 8.04 -2.98
CA HIS A 27 3.16 8.04 -2.55
C HIS A 27 2.18 8.41 -3.68
N GLU A 28 2.68 8.82 -4.85
CA GLU A 28 1.86 9.21 -6.00
C GLU A 28 1.86 8.08 -7.03
N LEU A 29 0.88 7.18 -6.94
CA LEU A 29 0.64 6.16 -7.97
C LEU A 29 0.12 6.81 -9.26
N VAL A 30 -0.62 7.90 -9.11
CA VAL A 30 -0.99 8.84 -10.18
C VAL A 30 -0.73 10.28 -9.70
N PRO A 31 -0.50 11.25 -10.60
CA PRO A 31 -0.46 12.66 -10.23
C PRO A 31 -1.75 13.07 -9.48
N PRO A 32 -1.67 13.81 -8.35
CA PRO A 32 -2.84 14.24 -7.58
C PRO A 32 -3.87 15.06 -8.36
N GLN A 33 -3.45 15.71 -9.45
CA GLN A 33 -4.31 16.53 -10.31
C GLN A 33 -4.94 15.72 -11.46
N SER A 34 -4.68 14.41 -11.55
CA SER A 34 -5.29 13.57 -12.55
C SER A 34 -6.82 13.51 -12.35
N PRO A 35 -7.63 13.50 -13.44
CA PRO A 35 -9.09 13.60 -13.33
C PRO A 35 -9.78 12.55 -12.42
N ASN A 36 -9.21 11.35 -12.33
CA ASN A 36 -9.74 10.24 -11.54
C ASN A 36 -8.90 9.94 -10.28
N ALA A 37 -8.05 10.89 -9.87
CA ALA A 37 -7.25 10.71 -8.68
C ALA A 37 -8.13 10.76 -7.42
N ILE A 38 -7.91 9.79 -6.53
CA ILE A 38 -8.40 9.78 -5.16
C ILE A 38 -7.23 9.85 -4.18
N GLN A 39 -7.52 10.27 -2.95
CA GLN A 39 -6.55 10.28 -1.86
C GLN A 39 -6.87 9.21 -0.83
N LEU A 40 -6.04 8.16 -0.76
CA LEU A 40 -6.04 7.23 0.36
C LEU A 40 -5.18 7.82 1.47
N HIS A 41 -5.77 8.15 2.61
CA HIS A 41 -5.06 8.72 3.75
C HIS A 41 -5.57 8.14 5.08
N GLY A 42 -4.77 8.31 6.13
CA GLY A 42 -5.11 7.83 7.46
C GLY A 42 -4.02 8.14 8.47
N ALA A 43 -4.15 7.60 9.68
CA ALA A 43 -3.17 7.68 10.75
C ALA A 43 -2.78 6.28 11.23
N VAL A 44 -1.51 6.09 11.59
CA VAL A 44 -1.03 4.90 12.28
C VAL A 44 -0.81 5.23 13.74
N THR A 45 -1.47 4.48 14.61
CA THR A 45 -1.36 4.62 16.07
C THR A 45 -0.92 3.32 16.72
N ASP A 46 -0.33 3.42 17.91
CA ASP A 46 -0.01 2.26 18.73
C ASP A 46 -1.22 1.80 19.57
N GLY A 47 -1.01 0.81 20.45
CA GLY A 47 -2.07 0.27 21.31
C GLY A 47 -2.62 1.25 22.35
N HIS A 48 -1.95 2.39 22.58
CA HIS A 48 -2.41 3.47 23.44
C HIS A 48 -3.08 4.61 22.66
N GLY A 49 -3.16 4.50 21.33
CA GLY A 49 -3.69 5.54 20.45
C GLY A 49 -2.69 6.65 20.14
N GLU A 50 -1.42 6.49 20.52
CA GLU A 50 -0.38 7.49 20.25
C GLU A 50 0.12 7.35 18.80
N PRO A 51 0.41 8.47 18.10
CA PRO A 51 0.86 8.45 16.72
C PRO A 51 2.22 7.78 16.56
N VAL A 52 2.37 6.97 15.51
CA VAL A 52 3.62 6.25 15.20
C VAL A 52 4.27 6.87 13.96
N ARG A 53 5.34 7.63 14.17
CA ARG A 53 6.05 8.40 13.13
C ARG A 53 7.04 7.59 12.27
N ASP A 54 7.40 6.38 12.67
CA ASP A 54 8.41 5.54 12.02
C ASP A 54 7.80 4.32 11.32
N VAL A 55 6.63 4.51 10.71
CA VAL A 55 5.95 3.51 9.88
C VAL A 55 6.14 3.83 8.41
N MET A 56 6.52 2.81 7.65
CA MET A 56 6.49 2.81 6.21
C MET A 56 5.32 1.95 5.75
N LEU A 57 4.45 2.51 4.91
CA LEU A 57 3.36 1.80 4.27
C LEU A 57 3.70 1.58 2.80
N GLU A 58 3.37 0.40 2.31
CA GLU A 58 3.30 0.11 0.88
C GLU A 58 1.87 -0.25 0.52
N ILE A 59 1.42 0.23 -0.64
CA ILE A 59 0.14 -0.19 -1.20
C ILE A 59 0.35 -0.93 -2.52
N TRP A 60 -0.51 -1.90 -2.80
CA TRP A 60 -0.64 -2.54 -4.10
C TRP A 60 -2.12 -2.76 -4.44
N GLN A 61 -2.52 -2.42 -5.67
CA GLN A 61 -3.91 -2.51 -6.11
C GLN A 61 -4.05 -2.73 -7.62
N ALA A 62 -5.28 -3.06 -8.03
CA ALA A 62 -5.73 -3.00 -9.42
C ALA A 62 -5.98 -1.56 -9.88
N ASP A 63 -6.07 -1.36 -11.19
CA ASP A 63 -6.57 -0.11 -11.78
C ASP A 63 -8.11 -0.01 -11.62
N ALA A 64 -8.70 1.11 -12.04
CA ALA A 64 -10.13 1.38 -11.94
C ALA A 64 -11.02 0.37 -12.67
N ASP A 65 -10.48 -0.36 -13.65
CA ASP A 65 -11.18 -1.41 -14.39
C ASP A 65 -11.01 -2.81 -13.76
N GLY A 66 -10.28 -2.93 -12.63
CA GLY A 66 -9.97 -4.19 -11.97
C GLY A 66 -8.75 -4.92 -12.54
N THR A 67 -8.08 -4.36 -13.57
CA THR A 67 -6.86 -4.93 -14.13
C THR A 67 -5.70 -4.76 -13.14
N VAL A 68 -5.07 -5.87 -12.73
CA VAL A 68 -3.87 -5.84 -11.88
C VAL A 68 -2.64 -5.54 -12.74
N PRO A 69 -1.96 -4.40 -12.57
CA PRO A 69 -0.78 -4.06 -13.36
C PRO A 69 0.33 -5.10 -13.21
N ARG A 70 1.00 -5.42 -14.32
CA ARG A 70 2.15 -6.34 -14.39
C ARG A 70 3.44 -5.68 -14.86
N SER A 71 3.37 -4.40 -15.24
CA SER A 71 4.50 -3.59 -15.65
C SER A 71 5.36 -3.19 -14.45
N GLY A 72 6.68 -3.17 -14.65
CA GLY A 72 7.60 -2.51 -13.72
C GLY A 72 7.52 -0.98 -13.85
N GLY A 73 8.36 -0.27 -13.08
CA GLY A 73 8.49 1.19 -13.17
C GLY A 73 8.00 1.96 -11.94
N SER A 74 7.53 1.29 -10.88
CA SER A 74 7.00 2.01 -9.71
C SER A 74 8.02 2.91 -8.99
N LEU A 75 9.31 2.55 -9.05
CA LEU A 75 10.41 3.35 -8.47
C LEU A 75 10.87 4.49 -9.39
N HIS A 76 10.57 4.42 -10.68
CA HIS A 76 10.98 5.38 -11.71
C HIS A 76 9.82 5.57 -12.70
N ARG A 77 8.84 6.39 -12.31
CA ARG A 77 7.61 6.58 -13.08
C ARG A 77 7.86 7.42 -14.33
N ASP A 78 7.22 7.02 -15.43
CA ASP A 78 7.20 7.78 -16.69
C ASP A 78 6.12 8.89 -16.70
N GLY A 79 5.24 8.90 -15.70
CA GLY A 79 4.13 9.85 -15.57
C GLY A 79 2.83 9.42 -16.25
N TRP A 80 2.80 8.27 -16.92
CA TRP A 80 1.66 7.82 -17.72
C TRP A 80 1.22 6.39 -17.37
N THR A 81 2.17 5.51 -17.05
CA THR A 81 1.91 4.11 -16.76
C THR A 81 1.48 3.92 -15.31
N PHE A 82 0.26 3.43 -15.10
CA PHE A 82 -0.18 2.98 -13.78
C PHE A 82 0.46 1.63 -13.45
N THR A 83 1.23 1.57 -12.37
CA THR A 83 1.92 0.34 -11.93
C THR A 83 1.29 -0.30 -10.68
N GLY A 84 0.26 0.33 -10.10
CA GLY A 84 -0.52 -0.20 -8.99
C GLY A 84 0.17 -0.25 -7.63
N TRP A 85 1.47 0.02 -7.53
CA TRP A 85 2.23 -0.03 -6.26
C TRP A 85 2.81 1.32 -5.88
N GLY A 86 2.86 1.66 -4.59
CA GLY A 86 3.57 2.83 -4.09
C GLY A 86 3.95 2.69 -2.62
N ARG A 87 4.71 3.67 -2.11
CA ARG A 87 5.26 3.69 -0.75
C ARG A 87 5.14 5.09 -0.13
N ALA A 88 4.70 5.14 1.11
CA ALA A 88 4.66 6.36 1.92
C ALA A 88 5.23 6.10 3.32
N ALA A 89 5.78 7.14 3.93
CA ALA A 89 6.12 7.14 5.35
C ALA A 89 5.08 7.95 6.11
N THR A 90 4.88 7.63 7.38
CA THR A 90 4.13 8.47 8.30
C THR A 90 4.87 9.78 8.59
N ASP A 91 4.14 10.87 8.80
CA ASP A 91 4.68 12.12 9.34
C ASP A 91 4.82 12.07 10.88
N ASP A 92 5.19 13.21 11.49
CA ASP A 92 5.38 13.33 12.94
C ASP A 92 4.09 13.11 13.74
N ASP A 93 2.92 13.30 13.11
CA ASP A 93 1.59 13.06 13.69
C ASP A 93 1.04 11.67 13.31
N GLY A 94 1.87 10.81 12.70
CA GLY A 94 1.50 9.44 12.33
C GLY A 94 0.63 9.36 11.07
N HIS A 95 0.42 10.46 10.33
CA HIS A 95 -0.42 10.46 9.14
C HIS A 95 0.33 9.95 7.91
N TYR A 96 -0.39 9.26 7.03
CA TYR A 96 0.09 8.90 5.70
C TYR A 96 -0.92 9.33 4.64
N SER A 97 -0.45 9.50 3.41
CA SER A 97 -1.34 9.69 2.26
C SER A 97 -0.75 9.11 0.98
N PHE A 98 -1.62 8.72 0.07
CA PHE A 98 -1.31 8.28 -1.29
C PHE A 98 -2.26 8.95 -2.28
N SER A 99 -1.74 9.36 -3.43
CA SER A 99 -2.55 9.72 -4.60
C SER A 99 -2.64 8.51 -5.53
N THR A 100 -3.85 8.04 -5.80
CA THR A 100 -4.09 6.83 -6.59
C THR A 100 -5.43 6.89 -7.31
N VAL A 101 -5.89 5.79 -7.92
CA VAL A 101 -7.23 5.64 -8.48
C VAL A 101 -8.08 4.81 -7.53
N GLU A 102 -9.40 4.95 -7.57
CA GLU A 102 -10.28 4.00 -6.89
C GLU A 102 -10.20 2.66 -7.65
N PRO A 103 -9.79 1.56 -7.00
CA PRO A 103 -9.60 0.29 -7.70
C PRO A 103 -10.94 -0.31 -8.12
N GLY A 104 -10.97 -0.93 -9.29
CA GLY A 104 -12.04 -1.83 -9.67
C GLY A 104 -11.90 -3.20 -9.01
N PRO A 105 -12.97 -4.01 -8.97
CA PRO A 105 -12.90 -5.36 -8.44
C PRO A 105 -12.12 -6.28 -9.39
N VAL A 106 -11.19 -7.09 -8.85
CA VAL A 106 -10.35 -8.01 -9.65
C VAL A 106 -11.11 -9.22 -10.21
N ALA A 107 -12.29 -9.50 -9.66
CA ALA A 107 -13.18 -10.55 -10.11
C ALA A 107 -14.61 -10.01 -10.23
N PRO A 108 -15.42 -10.49 -11.20
CA PRO A 108 -16.80 -10.08 -11.32
C PRO A 108 -17.59 -10.27 -10.02
N GLY A 109 -18.22 -9.20 -9.53
CA GLY A 109 -18.98 -9.21 -8.27
C GLY A 109 -18.15 -9.23 -6.98
N GLY A 110 -16.81 -9.24 -7.07
CA GLY A 110 -15.95 -9.18 -5.89
C GLY A 110 -15.86 -7.78 -5.28
N ALA A 111 -15.42 -7.69 -4.03
CA ALA A 111 -15.14 -6.40 -3.40
C ALA A 111 -13.83 -5.81 -3.92
N ALA A 112 -13.84 -4.52 -4.24
CA ALA A 112 -12.62 -3.79 -4.56
C ALA A 112 -11.84 -3.44 -3.29
N PHE A 113 -10.52 -3.55 -3.35
CA PHE A 113 -9.65 -3.25 -2.21
C PHE A 113 -8.27 -2.77 -2.64
N ILE A 114 -7.60 -2.09 -1.72
CA ILE A 114 -6.18 -1.75 -1.79
C ILE A 114 -5.47 -2.62 -0.76
N MET A 115 -4.48 -3.41 -1.19
CA MET A 115 -3.64 -4.16 -0.24
C MET A 115 -2.65 -3.20 0.40
N VAL A 116 -2.58 -3.21 1.72
CA VAL A 116 -1.69 -2.36 2.51
C VAL A 116 -0.71 -3.24 3.27
N THR A 117 0.57 -2.91 3.17
CA THR A 117 1.64 -3.53 3.96
C THR A 117 2.26 -2.50 4.87
N ALA A 118 2.30 -2.78 6.17
CA ALA A 118 2.92 -1.89 7.16
C ALA A 118 4.24 -2.48 7.66
N PHE A 119 5.24 -1.62 7.76
CA PHE A 119 6.55 -1.88 8.32
C PHE A 119 6.85 -0.80 9.36
N GLY A 120 7.51 -1.14 10.47
CA GLY A 120 7.87 -0.16 11.48
C GLY A 120 8.78 -0.74 12.54
N ARG A 121 9.30 0.13 13.41
CA ARG A 121 10.06 -0.30 14.59
C ARG A 121 9.19 -1.18 15.48
N GLY A 122 9.75 -2.28 15.97
CA GLY A 122 9.03 -3.23 16.83
C GLY A 122 8.18 -4.25 16.06
N LEU A 123 7.89 -4.02 14.76
CA LEU A 123 7.29 -5.04 13.89
C LEU A 123 8.37 -5.99 13.38
N LEU A 124 8.48 -7.17 14.01
CA LEU A 124 9.45 -8.21 13.63
C LEU A 124 9.16 -8.82 12.25
N ASN A 125 7.93 -8.69 11.79
CA ASN A 125 7.54 -9.00 10.42
C ASN A 125 6.53 -7.95 9.95
N ARG A 126 6.48 -7.72 8.64
CA ARG A 126 5.51 -6.82 8.01
C ARG A 126 4.08 -7.30 8.26
N LEU A 127 3.18 -6.35 8.47
CA LEU A 127 1.76 -6.62 8.60
C LEU A 127 1.07 -6.43 7.26
N PHE A 128 0.20 -7.36 6.89
CA PHE A 128 -0.63 -7.27 5.70
C PHE A 128 -2.07 -7.00 6.10
N THR A 129 -2.72 -6.08 5.40
CA THR A 129 -4.15 -5.81 5.54
C THR A 129 -4.73 -5.33 4.21
N ARG A 130 -6.02 -5.05 4.19
CA ARG A 130 -6.75 -4.49 3.04
C ARG A 130 -7.57 -3.28 3.47
N ALA A 131 -7.57 -2.25 2.64
CA ALA A 131 -8.53 -1.16 2.70
C ALA A 131 -9.58 -1.41 1.61
N TYR A 132 -10.80 -1.73 2.02
CA TYR A 132 -11.89 -2.05 1.09
C TYR A 132 -12.63 -0.78 0.64
N VAL A 133 -13.07 -0.77 -0.63
CA VAL A 133 -13.96 0.27 -1.14
C VAL A 133 -15.38 -0.04 -0.66
N PRO A 134 -16.08 0.92 -0.01
CA PRO A 134 -17.45 0.71 0.44
C PRO A 134 -18.41 0.33 -0.68
N GLY A 135 -19.19 -0.74 -0.49
CA GLY A 135 -20.18 -1.18 -1.47
C GLY A 135 -20.87 -2.49 -1.09
N PRO A 136 -21.90 -2.89 -1.84
CA PRO A 136 -22.69 -4.09 -1.54
C PRO A 136 -21.88 -5.40 -1.65
N ALA A 137 -20.85 -5.43 -2.50
CA ALA A 137 -19.99 -6.60 -2.66
C ALA A 137 -19.21 -6.99 -1.39
N LEU A 138 -19.16 -6.11 -0.37
CA LEU A 138 -18.55 -6.43 0.92
C LEU A 138 -19.33 -7.48 1.71
N GLU A 139 -20.65 -7.58 1.52
CA GLU A 139 -21.50 -8.53 2.26
C GLU A 139 -21.16 -9.99 1.90
N ASP A 140 -20.65 -10.21 0.69
CA ASP A 140 -20.35 -11.53 0.14
C ASP A 140 -18.83 -11.80 0.03
N ASP A 141 -17.95 -10.88 0.46
CA ASP A 141 -16.50 -11.09 0.37
C ASP A 141 -16.03 -12.09 1.43
N PRO A 142 -15.48 -13.27 1.05
CA PRO A 142 -15.11 -14.31 2.00
C PRO A 142 -13.84 -14.01 2.80
N LEU A 143 -13.18 -12.87 2.55
CA LEU A 143 -11.95 -12.45 3.22
C LEU A 143 -12.19 -11.26 4.16
N LEU A 144 -13.44 -10.79 4.28
CA LEU A 144 -13.94 -9.90 5.33
C LEU A 144 -14.49 -10.70 6.52
#